data_AF-A0A8T4JN89-F1
#
_entry.id   AF-A0A8T4JN89-F1
#
_cell.length_a   1.000
_cell.length_b   1.000
_cell.length_c   1.000
_cell.angle_alpha   90.00
_cell.angle_beta   90.00
_cell.angle_gamma   90.00
#
_symmetry.space_group_name_H-M   'P 1'
#
loop_
_entity.id
_entity.type
_entity.pdbx_description
1 polymer ?
#
loop_
_entity_poly.entity_id
_entity_poly.type
_entity_poly.pdbx_seq_one_letter_code
_entity_poly.pdbx_strand_id
1 'polypeptide(L)'
;MIAQYDFELNEDIFYLIETLKVESYWSKDNFTLTLQNKDIPLLNHIEKIVSNLNINIGKRLLLKIRLPENTKKEDIQLILGDKKLNFHIERSPFDVSKIKAVTSLPYKKNYILSLKYRNKKIPININCSKNNIMCNCSLDSWIYKDLRFPTKKLLDFLEKYCGGNKILKVEKELLNANKEKIMSAFSALIDCEGSINWYGLKRIIRIRMKDKDYLQQWSTLLKKQGIYNYLRKNKNEWELNMAGWEDFSRLEKMGFKLYHSKKADKWKKMMQGFKRNQISRGSYKEFYINKLKELNKKISAKEFAQYLNKSKRVANHYLLKLEKENLIKCDRNNWPYLYFISTSSVR
;
A
#
# COMPACT_ATOMS: atom_id res chain seq x y z
N MET A 1 3.31 42.34 14.87
CA MET A 1 2.29 41.32 14.54
C MET A 1 2.81 40.47 13.40
N ILE A 2 3.26 39.23 13.66
CA ILE A 2 3.58 38.28 12.60
C ILE A 2 2.29 37.50 12.34
N ALA A 3 1.68 37.65 11.17
CA ALA A 3 0.52 36.88 10.78
C ALA A 3 0.87 35.39 10.84
N GLN A 4 0.36 34.68 11.86
CA GLN A 4 0.37 33.22 11.92
C GLN A 4 -0.57 32.72 10.83
N TYR A 5 -0.02 32.44 9.66
CA TYR A 5 -0.71 31.62 8.67
C TYR A 5 -0.76 30.18 9.19
N ASP A 6 -1.76 29.86 10.01
CA ASP A 6 -2.12 28.49 10.36
C ASP A 6 -2.49 27.75 9.06
N PHE A 7 -2.00 26.52 8.88
CA PHE A 7 -2.35 25.71 7.71
C PHE A 7 -3.81 25.28 7.81
N GLU A 8 -4.58 25.48 6.74
CA GLU A 8 -5.98 25.03 6.69
C GLU A 8 -6.04 23.49 6.70
N LEU A 9 -6.80 22.91 7.64
CA LEU A 9 -6.94 21.46 7.80
C LEU A 9 -7.85 20.85 6.71
N ASN A 10 -7.29 20.68 5.52
CA ASN A 10 -7.89 19.99 4.38
C ASN A 10 -7.33 18.55 4.22
N GLU A 11 -7.82 17.81 3.22
CA GLU A 11 -7.41 16.42 2.95
C GLU A 11 -5.89 16.27 2.74
N ASP A 12 -5.27 17.19 1.99
CA ASP A 12 -3.82 17.17 1.72
C ASP A 12 -3.02 17.39 3.01
N ILE A 13 -3.47 18.30 3.89
CA ILE A 13 -2.83 18.52 5.19
C ILE A 13 -2.95 17.29 6.10
N PHE A 14 -4.12 16.65 6.17
CA PHE A 14 -4.29 15.41 6.93
C PHE A 14 -3.40 14.27 6.40
N TYR A 15 -3.27 14.14 5.09
CA TYR A 15 -2.35 13.18 4.48
C TYR A 15 -0.90 13.47 4.88
N LEU A 16 -0.49 14.75 4.80
CA LEU A 16 0.87 15.18 5.13
C LEU A 16 1.19 14.92 6.61
N ILE A 17 0.31 15.35 7.52
CA ILE A 17 0.48 15.17 8.97
C ILE A 17 0.67 13.69 9.29
N GLU A 18 -0.23 12.84 8.79
CA GLU A 18 -0.18 11.42 9.10
C GLU A 18 1.07 10.76 8.53
N THR A 19 1.45 11.11 7.29
CA THR A 19 2.70 10.63 6.68
C THR A 19 3.93 11.03 7.50
N LEU A 20 4.03 12.29 7.89
CA LEU A 20 5.17 12.77 8.66
C LEU A 20 5.20 12.16 10.07
N LYS A 21 4.04 11.94 10.68
CA LYS A 21 3.94 11.32 12.00
C LYS A 21 4.46 9.89 12.01
N VAL A 22 4.13 9.07 11.01
CA VAL A 22 4.46 7.64 11.03
C VAL A 22 5.76 7.27 10.32
N GLU A 23 6.15 7.98 9.26
CA GLU A 23 7.30 7.61 8.40
C GLU A 23 8.50 8.55 8.56
N SER A 24 8.29 9.79 9.04
CA SER A 24 9.38 10.78 9.09
C SER A 24 10.18 10.73 10.39
N TYR A 25 11.43 11.18 10.29
CA TYR A 25 12.20 11.57 11.45
C TYR A 25 12.11 13.08 11.61
N TRP A 26 11.71 13.53 12.81
CA TRP A 26 11.76 14.93 13.16
C TRP A 26 12.24 15.18 14.59
N SER A 27 12.83 16.35 14.80
CA SER A 27 13.34 16.84 16.08
C SER A 27 13.28 18.37 16.05
N LYS A 28 12.51 18.96 16.97
CA LYS A 28 12.42 20.40 17.14
C LYS A 28 13.76 20.99 17.56
N ASP A 29 14.40 20.38 18.56
CA ASP A 29 15.68 20.84 19.12
C ASP A 29 16.78 20.95 18.07
N ASN A 30 16.79 20.00 17.13
CA ASN A 30 17.75 19.97 16.03
C ASN A 30 17.21 20.59 14.73
N PHE A 31 16.04 21.23 14.75
CA PHE A 31 15.33 21.79 13.60
C PHE A 31 15.35 20.86 12.36
N THR A 32 15.19 19.57 12.60
CA THR A 32 15.34 18.54 11.58
C THR A 32 13.97 17.91 11.34
N LEU A 33 13.55 17.86 10.07
CA LEU A 33 12.42 17.08 9.59
C LEU A 33 12.82 16.47 8.26
N THR A 34 12.86 15.13 8.21
CA THR A 34 13.31 14.37 7.05
C THR A 34 12.42 13.17 6.81
N LEU A 35 12.09 12.92 5.54
CA LEU A 35 11.30 11.78 5.11
C LEU A 35 12.09 11.02 4.04
N GLN A 36 12.35 9.73 4.30
CA GLN A 36 13.14 8.87 3.42
C GLN A 36 12.33 7.68 2.97
N ASN A 37 12.12 7.54 1.66
CA ASN A 37 11.40 6.38 1.13
C ASN A 37 11.97 5.96 -0.23
N LYS A 38 11.75 4.68 -0.58
CA LYS A 38 12.14 4.12 -1.90
C LYS A 38 11.09 4.40 -2.97
N ASP A 39 9.84 4.63 -2.58
CA ASP A 39 8.73 4.89 -3.48
C ASP A 39 8.70 6.36 -3.91
N ILE A 40 9.22 6.63 -5.11
CA ILE A 40 9.31 7.98 -5.66
C ILE A 40 7.93 8.60 -5.90
N PRO A 41 6.92 7.88 -6.41
CA PRO A 41 5.57 8.43 -6.56
C PRO A 41 4.96 8.95 -5.26
N LEU A 42 5.08 8.20 -4.15
CA LEU A 42 4.68 8.66 -2.82
C LEU A 42 5.37 9.97 -2.44
N LEU A 43 6.71 10.04 -2.57
CA LEU A 43 7.47 11.23 -2.21
C LEU A 43 7.18 12.43 -3.13
N ASN A 44 6.88 12.21 -4.40
CA ASN A 44 6.47 13.26 -5.32
C ASN A 44 5.09 13.83 -4.97
N HIS A 45 4.17 12.99 -4.48
CA HIS A 45 2.87 13.47 -4.00
C HIS A 45 3.03 14.38 -2.77
N ILE A 46 3.86 13.96 -1.80
CA ILE A 46 4.17 14.76 -0.60
C ILE A 46 4.83 16.08 -0.97
N GLU A 47 5.79 16.04 -1.91
CA GLU A 47 6.41 17.24 -2.45
C GLU A 47 5.39 18.20 -3.06
N LYS A 48 4.39 17.68 -3.79
CA LYS A 48 3.31 18.49 -4.36
C LYS A 48 2.47 19.16 -3.26
N ILE A 49 2.04 18.42 -2.24
CA ILE A 49 1.28 18.97 -1.10
C ILE A 49 2.06 20.12 -0.48
N VAL A 50 3.33 19.88 -0.16
CA VAL A 50 4.17 20.84 0.56
C VAL A 50 4.48 22.08 -0.29
N SER A 51 4.62 21.90 -1.61
CA SER A 51 4.77 23.01 -2.55
C SER A 51 3.52 23.90 -2.58
N ASN A 52 2.32 23.32 -2.50
CA ASN A 52 1.06 24.09 -2.42
C ASN A 52 0.96 24.92 -1.13
N LEU A 53 1.73 24.57 -0.10
CA LEU A 53 1.81 25.31 1.16
C LEU A 53 2.91 26.40 1.15
N ASN A 54 3.53 26.64 -0.01
CA ASN A 54 4.67 27.53 -0.18
C ASN A 54 5.86 27.15 0.72
N ILE A 55 6.06 25.86 0.96
CA ILE A 55 7.19 25.35 1.74
C ILE A 55 8.26 24.82 0.78
N ASN A 56 9.46 25.37 0.88
CA ASN A 56 10.61 24.89 0.14
C ASN A 56 11.19 23.63 0.79
N ILE A 57 11.34 22.56 0.01
CA ILE A 57 11.98 21.32 0.48
C ILE A 57 13.32 21.09 -0.21
N GLY A 58 14.30 20.65 0.58
CA GLY A 58 15.55 20.12 0.07
C GLY A 58 15.37 18.67 -0.40
N LYS A 59 16.08 18.28 -1.46
CA LYS A 59 16.06 16.91 -1.99
C LYS A 59 17.46 16.33 -2.03
N ARG A 60 17.61 15.13 -1.51
CA ARG A 60 18.87 14.37 -1.53
C ARG A 60 18.60 12.92 -1.93
N LEU A 61 19.67 12.21 -2.25
CA LEU A 61 19.68 10.76 -2.37
C LEU A 61 20.50 10.18 -1.23
N LEU A 62 19.94 9.20 -0.54
CA LEU A 62 20.68 8.39 0.43
C LEU A 62 21.05 7.07 -0.22
N LEU A 63 22.34 6.90 -0.50
CA LEU A 63 22.89 5.67 -1.06
C LEU A 63 23.38 4.79 0.10
N LYS A 64 22.86 3.57 0.19
CA LYS A 64 23.32 2.54 1.11
C LYS A 64 23.88 1.36 0.32
N ILE A 65 25.15 1.01 0.54
CA ILE A 65 25.84 -0.09 -0.15
C ILE A 65 26.18 -1.16 0.88
N ARG A 66 25.74 -2.40 0.66
CA ARG A 66 26.15 -3.55 1.46
C ARG A 66 27.61 -3.86 1.18
N LEU A 67 28.39 -4.03 2.24
CA LEU A 67 29.80 -4.35 2.15
C LEU A 67 30.05 -5.80 2.58
N PRO A 68 31.16 -6.43 2.13
CA PRO A 68 31.61 -7.70 2.67
C PRO A 68 31.80 -7.64 4.19
N GLU A 69 31.60 -8.77 4.87
CA GLU A 69 31.75 -8.88 6.32
C GLU A 69 33.13 -8.41 6.80
N ASN A 70 33.17 -7.85 8.01
CA ASN A 70 34.38 -7.36 8.68
C ASN A 70 35.15 -6.25 7.92
N THR A 71 34.55 -5.62 6.91
CA THR A 71 35.16 -4.47 6.24
C THR A 71 35.28 -3.27 7.19
N LYS A 72 36.46 -2.65 7.26
CA LYS A 72 36.68 -1.42 8.03
C LYS A 72 36.43 -0.17 7.18
N LYS A 73 36.23 0.99 7.81
CA LYS A 73 35.91 2.24 7.10
C LYS A 73 37.09 2.69 6.23
N GLU A 74 38.30 2.56 6.76
CA GLU A 74 39.57 2.88 6.11
C GLU A 74 39.87 2.04 4.86
N ASP A 75 39.30 0.83 4.76
CA ASP A 75 39.44 -0.06 3.59
C ASP A 75 38.66 0.43 2.36
N ILE A 76 37.84 1.47 2.52
CA ILE A 76 36.87 1.91 1.55
C ILE A 76 37.09 3.37 1.18
N GLN A 77 36.98 3.65 -0.12
CA GLN A 77 36.81 5.01 -0.61
C GLN A 77 35.63 5.08 -1.57
N LEU A 78 34.72 6.00 -1.31
CA LEU A 78 33.65 6.37 -2.24
C LEU A 78 34.08 7.60 -3.02
N ILE A 79 33.98 7.53 -4.34
CA ILE A 79 34.48 8.57 -5.25
C ILE A 79 33.37 8.90 -6.26
N LEU A 80 33.15 10.19 -6.50
CA LEU A 80 32.26 10.73 -7.53
C LEU A 80 33.06 11.69 -8.43
N GLY A 81 33.30 11.30 -9.68
CA GLY A 81 34.30 11.97 -10.53
C GLY A 81 35.69 11.87 -9.88
N ASP A 82 36.29 13.02 -9.58
CA ASP A 82 37.58 13.10 -8.86
C ASP A 82 37.41 13.41 -7.37
N LYS A 83 36.17 13.60 -6.90
CA LYS A 83 35.88 13.98 -5.52
C LYS A 83 35.66 12.76 -4.63
N LYS A 84 36.46 12.65 -3.57
CA LYS A 84 36.20 11.70 -2.47
C LYS A 84 34.96 12.13 -1.69
N LEU A 85 34.03 11.20 -1.52
CA LEU A 85 32.79 11.42 -0.78
C LEU A 85 32.95 11.00 0.68
N ASN A 86 32.32 11.77 1.56
CA ASN A 86 32.14 11.39 2.95
C ASN A 86 31.06 10.32 3.06
N PHE A 87 31.29 9.34 3.92
CA PHE A 87 30.33 8.29 4.26
C PHE A 87 30.55 7.81 5.70
N HIS A 88 29.55 7.15 6.25
CA HIS A 88 29.65 6.44 7.52
C HIS A 88 29.29 4.97 7.34
N ILE A 89 29.65 4.15 8.33
CA ILE A 89 29.32 2.73 8.37
C ILE A 89 28.09 2.54 9.28
N GLU A 90 27.05 1.95 8.74
CA GLU A 90 25.89 1.46 9.50
C GLU A 90 26.05 -0.04 9.75
N ARG A 91 25.91 -0.48 11.01
CA ARG A 91 25.82 -1.90 11.38
C ARG A 91 24.36 -2.30 11.51
N SER A 92 24.00 -3.49 11.07
CA SER A 92 22.65 -4.01 11.27
C SER A 92 22.41 -4.29 12.75
N PRO A 93 21.28 -3.84 13.33
CA PRO A 93 20.95 -4.12 14.73
C PRO A 93 20.59 -5.59 14.98
N PHE A 94 20.27 -6.34 13.93
CA PHE A 94 19.92 -7.76 14.02
C PHE A 94 21.11 -8.68 13.74
N ASP A 95 22.20 -8.14 13.19
CA ASP A 95 23.36 -8.91 12.75
C ASP A 95 24.56 -7.98 12.56
N VAL A 96 25.48 -7.99 13.53
CA VAL A 96 26.61 -7.04 13.59
C VAL A 96 27.64 -7.24 12.48
N SER A 97 27.66 -8.42 11.84
CA SER A 97 28.52 -8.73 10.68
C SER A 97 28.07 -7.96 9.42
N LYS A 98 26.76 -7.67 9.34
CA LYS A 98 26.12 -7.02 8.20
C LYS A 98 26.28 -5.50 8.26
N ILE A 99 27.34 -5.01 7.65
CA ILE A 99 27.66 -3.58 7.54
C ILE A 99 27.22 -2.95 6.21
N LYS A 100 27.01 -1.63 6.21
CA LYS A 100 26.70 -0.84 5.02
C LYS A 100 27.52 0.45 5.00
N ALA A 101 28.03 0.85 3.84
CA ALA A 101 28.48 2.22 3.62
C ALA A 101 27.27 3.10 3.26
N VAL A 102 27.14 4.24 3.94
CA VAL A 102 26.02 5.16 3.76
C VAL A 102 26.56 6.55 3.43
N THR A 103 26.15 7.07 2.29
CA THR A 103 26.49 8.43 1.84
C THR A 103 25.26 9.17 1.34
N SER A 104 25.28 10.49 1.45
CA SER A 104 24.20 11.35 0.98
C SER A 104 24.66 12.24 -0.16
N LEU A 105 23.99 12.10 -1.30
CA LEU A 105 24.25 12.86 -2.52
C LEU A 105 23.20 13.96 -2.67
N PRO A 106 23.51 15.10 -3.32
CA PRO A 106 22.46 15.99 -3.80
C PRO A 106 21.49 15.24 -4.74
N TYR A 107 20.30 15.76 -4.99
CA TYR A 107 19.41 15.13 -5.98
C TYR A 107 19.81 15.56 -7.41
N LYS A 108 20.20 14.60 -8.25
CA LYS A 108 20.45 14.78 -9.70
C LYS A 108 19.93 13.58 -10.47
N LYS A 109 19.72 13.74 -11.78
CA LYS A 109 19.21 12.67 -12.66
C LYS A 109 20.16 11.47 -12.75
N ASN A 110 21.46 11.71 -12.88
CA ASN A 110 22.44 10.64 -13.10
C ASN A 110 23.65 10.80 -12.18
N TYR A 111 24.18 9.67 -11.71
CA TYR A 111 25.48 9.58 -11.05
C TYR A 111 26.28 8.39 -11.57
N ILE A 112 27.59 8.61 -11.67
CA ILE A 112 28.59 7.56 -11.87
C ILE A 112 29.56 7.68 -10.69
N LEU A 113 29.48 6.74 -9.77
CA LEU A 113 30.37 6.65 -8.62
C LEU A 113 31.28 5.44 -8.76
N SER A 114 32.34 5.41 -7.97
CA SER A 114 33.14 4.22 -7.77
C SER A 114 33.43 3.99 -6.31
N LEU A 115 33.28 2.74 -5.89
CA LEU A 115 33.71 2.22 -4.60
C LEU A 115 35.07 1.55 -4.78
N LYS A 116 36.13 2.11 -4.20
CA LYS A 116 37.43 1.45 -4.10
C LYS A 116 37.43 0.61 -2.83
N TYR A 117 37.65 -0.69 -2.95
CA TYR A 117 37.74 -1.65 -1.84
C TYR A 117 38.85 -2.65 -2.12
N ARG A 118 39.86 -2.74 -1.24
CA ARG A 118 41.00 -3.68 -1.33
C ARG A 118 41.55 -3.82 -2.76
N ASN A 119 41.93 -2.69 -3.36
CA ASN A 119 42.47 -2.54 -4.72
C ASN A 119 41.52 -2.83 -5.90
N LYS A 120 40.26 -3.20 -5.65
CA LYS A 120 39.23 -3.28 -6.68
C LYS A 120 38.43 -1.97 -6.76
N LYS A 121 38.12 -1.52 -7.97
CA LYS A 121 37.22 -0.40 -8.25
C LYS A 121 35.89 -0.95 -8.72
N ILE A 122 34.84 -0.76 -7.94
CA ILE A 122 33.50 -1.23 -8.24
C ILE A 122 32.67 -0.03 -8.73
N PRO A 123 32.24 0.00 -9.99
CA PRO A 123 31.41 1.09 -10.50
C PRO A 123 29.99 1.00 -9.93
N ILE A 124 29.40 2.17 -9.66
CA ILE A 124 28.03 2.32 -9.18
C ILE A 124 27.35 3.37 -10.05
N ASN A 125 26.38 2.94 -10.85
CA ASN A 125 25.61 3.83 -11.71
C ASN A 125 24.22 4.04 -11.13
N ILE A 126 23.84 5.30 -10.93
CA ILE A 126 22.53 5.68 -10.40
C ILE A 126 21.79 6.48 -11.47
N ASN A 127 20.57 6.07 -11.78
CA ASN A 127 19.68 6.79 -12.68
C ASN A 127 18.35 7.06 -11.98
N CYS A 128 17.99 8.33 -11.86
CA CYS A 128 16.76 8.81 -11.25
C CYS A 128 15.78 9.25 -12.33
N SER A 129 14.65 8.55 -12.44
CA SER A 129 13.52 8.96 -13.27
C SER A 129 12.43 9.62 -12.42
N LYS A 130 11.34 10.04 -13.08
CA LYS A 130 10.16 10.57 -12.40
C LYS A 130 9.52 9.57 -11.43
N ASN A 131 9.58 8.27 -11.74
CA ASN A 131 8.81 7.24 -11.04
C ASN A 131 9.65 6.21 -10.30
N ASN A 132 10.96 6.13 -10.57
CA ASN A 132 11.85 5.18 -9.92
C ASN A 132 13.28 5.70 -9.83
N ILE A 133 14.08 5.06 -8.97
CA ILE A 133 15.53 5.22 -8.95
C ILE A 133 16.13 3.83 -9.16
N MET A 134 17.01 3.71 -10.14
CA MET A 134 17.77 2.49 -10.41
C MET A 134 19.20 2.65 -9.92
N CYS A 135 19.74 1.59 -9.32
CA CYS A 135 21.13 1.50 -8.91
C CYS A 135 21.73 0.24 -9.51
N ASN A 136 22.68 0.41 -10.44
CA ASN A 136 23.39 -0.69 -11.06
C ASN A 136 24.77 -0.78 -10.40
N CYS A 137 24.97 -1.82 -9.60
CA CYS A 137 26.19 -2.12 -8.86
C CYS A 137 26.30 -3.64 -8.73
N SER A 138 27.50 -4.19 -8.73
CA SER A 138 27.72 -5.61 -8.43
C SER A 138 27.49 -5.97 -6.95
N LEU A 139 27.45 -4.96 -6.07
CA LEU A 139 27.09 -5.11 -4.67
C LEU A 139 25.62 -4.73 -4.46
N ASP A 140 25.00 -5.41 -3.49
CA ASP A 140 23.69 -5.05 -2.98
C ASP A 140 23.66 -3.59 -2.55
N SER A 141 22.79 -2.81 -3.19
CA SER A 141 22.68 -1.38 -2.96
C SER A 141 21.24 -0.92 -2.95
N TRP A 142 20.97 0.08 -2.13
CA TRP A 142 19.66 0.70 -2.00
C TRP A 142 19.79 2.20 -2.08
N ILE A 143 18.82 2.82 -2.75
CA ILE A 143 18.72 4.27 -2.83
C ILE A 143 17.37 4.70 -2.31
N TYR A 144 17.39 5.72 -1.47
CA TYR A 144 16.21 6.39 -0.95
C TYR A 144 16.25 7.82 -1.44
N LYS A 145 15.10 8.36 -1.86
CA LYS A 145 14.94 9.81 -1.99
C LYS A 145 14.68 10.35 -0.58
N ASP A 146 15.46 11.35 -0.20
CA ASP A 146 15.46 12.00 1.12
C ASP A 146 14.89 13.41 0.93
N LEU A 147 13.66 13.62 1.40
CA LEU A 147 13.03 14.94 1.46
C LEU A 147 13.41 15.59 2.79
N ARG A 148 13.94 16.81 2.73
CA ARG A 148 14.30 17.61 3.90
C ARG A 148 13.43 18.85 3.96
N PHE A 149 12.86 19.12 5.11
CA PHE A 149 11.91 20.21 5.32
C PHE A 149 12.57 21.28 6.21
N PRO A 150 13.33 22.23 5.65
CA PRO A 150 14.08 23.25 6.40
C PRO A 150 13.19 24.37 6.98
N THR A 151 11.90 24.11 7.21
CA THR A 151 10.92 25.12 7.63
C THR A 151 10.50 24.92 9.07
N LYS A 152 10.95 25.83 9.94
CA LYS A 152 10.47 25.97 11.33
C LYS A 152 8.94 26.01 11.39
N LYS A 153 8.29 26.69 10.44
CA LYS A 153 6.83 26.78 10.33
C LYS A 153 6.13 25.41 10.31
N LEU A 154 6.62 24.44 9.54
CA LEU A 154 6.01 23.11 9.46
C LEU A 154 6.26 22.30 10.74
N LEU A 155 7.45 22.43 11.33
CA LEU A 155 7.79 21.80 12.60
C LEU A 155 6.91 22.32 13.74
N ASP A 156 6.79 23.64 13.89
CA ASP A 156 5.97 24.28 14.91
C ASP A 156 4.48 23.88 14.76
N PHE A 157 3.99 23.79 13.52
CA PHE A 157 2.65 23.30 13.22
C PHE A 157 2.45 21.84 13.65
N LEU A 158 3.35 20.93 13.25
CA LEU A 158 3.27 19.52 13.63
C LEU A 158 3.34 19.34 15.13
N GLU A 159 4.13 20.15 15.83
CA GLU A 159 4.26 20.08 17.27
C GLU A 159 2.98 20.53 17.99
N LYS A 160 2.40 21.67 17.54
CA LYS A 160 1.09 22.17 18.01
C LYS A 160 0.01 21.11 17.80
N TYR A 161 0.04 20.43 16.66
CA TYR A 161 -1.01 19.51 16.26
C TYR A 161 -0.87 18.11 16.87
N CYS A 162 0.33 17.53 16.82
CA CYS A 162 0.61 16.18 17.33
C CYS A 162 1.00 16.15 18.82
N GLY A 163 1.10 17.31 19.49
CA GLY A 163 1.29 17.41 20.94
C GLY A 163 2.73 17.23 21.44
N GLY A 164 3.74 17.57 20.64
CA GLY A 164 5.17 17.68 21.01
C GLY A 164 5.91 16.38 21.33
N ASN A 165 5.22 15.36 21.84
CA ASN A 165 5.77 14.04 22.08
C ASN A 165 5.48 13.15 20.86
N LYS A 166 6.47 12.37 20.40
CA LYS A 166 6.32 11.35 19.33
C LYS A 166 5.39 10.18 19.70
N ILE A 167 4.45 10.39 20.61
CA ILE A 167 3.45 9.39 20.99
C ILE A 167 2.44 9.34 19.85
N LEU A 168 2.32 8.20 19.20
CA LEU A 168 1.40 8.01 18.09
C LEU A 168 -0.04 8.06 18.61
N LYS A 169 -0.83 9.00 18.11
CA LYS A 169 -2.26 9.13 18.41
C LYS A 169 -3.02 9.55 17.14
N VAL A 170 -4.30 9.20 17.07
CA VAL A 170 -5.20 9.78 16.07
C VAL A 170 -5.56 11.18 16.53
N GLU A 171 -5.42 12.15 15.64
CA GLU A 171 -5.62 13.57 15.97
C GLU A 171 -7.08 13.84 16.32
N LYS A 172 -7.32 14.69 17.32
CA LYS A 172 -8.68 14.92 17.85
C LYS A 172 -9.63 15.46 16.79
N GLU A 173 -9.10 16.27 15.89
CA GLU A 173 -9.78 16.88 14.76
C GLU A 173 -10.31 15.83 13.78
N LEU A 174 -9.66 14.66 13.66
CA LEU A 174 -10.16 13.56 12.82
C LEU A 174 -11.41 12.89 13.41
N LEU A 175 -11.67 13.02 14.71
CA LEU A 175 -12.81 12.38 15.36
C LEU A 175 -14.16 12.94 14.88
N ASN A 176 -14.16 14.21 14.47
CA ASN A 176 -15.34 14.94 13.98
C ASN A 176 -15.18 15.39 12.51
N ALA A 177 -14.12 14.96 11.82
CA ALA A 177 -13.89 15.32 10.43
C ALA A 177 -14.86 14.59 9.49
N ASN A 178 -15.02 15.13 8.28
CA ASN A 178 -15.74 14.44 7.21
C ASN A 178 -14.98 13.17 6.76
N LYS A 179 -15.67 12.32 6.00
CA LYS A 179 -15.17 10.99 5.62
C LYS A 179 -13.91 11.10 4.78
N GLU A 180 -13.84 12.11 3.93
CA GLU A 180 -12.76 12.38 2.99
C GLU A 180 -11.45 12.70 3.75
N LYS A 181 -11.50 13.58 4.75
CA LYS A 181 -10.35 13.89 5.62
C LYS A 181 -9.87 12.66 6.41
N ILE A 182 -10.80 11.87 6.94
CA ILE A 182 -10.47 10.61 7.64
C ILE A 182 -9.79 9.63 6.69
N MET A 183 -10.33 9.46 5.47
CA MET A 183 -9.74 8.58 4.47
C MET A 183 -8.41 9.08 3.95
N SER A 184 -8.19 10.38 3.88
CA SER A 184 -6.91 10.96 3.47
C SER A 184 -5.80 10.60 4.46
N ALA A 185 -6.03 10.85 5.76
CA ALA A 185 -5.10 10.42 6.82
C ALA A 185 -4.93 8.89 6.82
N PHE A 186 -6.03 8.14 6.71
CA PHE A 186 -5.95 6.68 6.70
C PHE A 186 -5.18 6.14 5.49
N SER A 187 -5.29 6.79 4.33
CA SER A 187 -4.53 6.45 3.12
C SER A 187 -3.02 6.65 3.34
N ALA A 188 -2.61 7.77 3.95
CA ALA A 188 -1.23 8.01 4.32
C ALA A 188 -0.67 6.94 5.26
N LEU A 189 -1.45 6.52 6.27
CA LEU A 189 -1.08 5.41 7.15
C LEU A 189 -0.87 4.10 6.37
N ILE A 190 -1.74 3.78 5.41
CA ILE A 190 -1.55 2.60 4.57
C ILE A 190 -0.35 2.74 3.64
N ASP A 191 -0.13 3.91 3.05
CA ASP A 191 1.00 4.18 2.16
C ASP A 191 2.35 4.07 2.87
N CYS A 192 2.42 4.40 4.15
CA CYS A 192 3.64 4.28 4.96
C CYS A 192 3.75 2.89 5.61
N GLU A 193 2.86 2.58 6.56
CA GLU A 193 2.95 1.43 7.47
C GLU A 193 2.09 0.23 7.04
N GLY A 194 1.16 0.45 6.10
CA GLY A 194 0.24 -0.59 5.65
C GLY A 194 0.85 -1.61 4.69
N SER A 195 0.19 -2.76 4.61
CA SER A 195 0.45 -3.80 3.62
C SER A 195 -0.86 -4.25 3.00
N ILE A 196 -0.84 -4.46 1.68
CA ILE A 196 -1.96 -5.01 0.93
C ILE A 196 -1.56 -6.39 0.44
N ASN A 197 -2.26 -7.40 0.96
CA ASN A 197 -2.02 -8.80 0.64
C ASN A 197 -3.17 -9.31 -0.21
N TRP A 198 -2.81 -9.76 -1.41
CA TRP A 198 -3.72 -10.34 -2.38
C TRP A 198 -3.09 -11.64 -2.92
N TYR A 199 -3.62 -12.78 -2.48
CA TYR A 199 -3.25 -14.10 -2.98
C TYR A 199 -4.45 -15.04 -2.86
N GLY A 200 -4.84 -15.66 -3.98
CA GLY A 200 -6.02 -16.52 -4.06
C GLY A 200 -7.29 -15.80 -3.57
N LEU A 201 -7.92 -16.36 -2.53
CA LEU A 201 -9.11 -15.78 -1.88
C LEU A 201 -8.77 -14.78 -0.77
N LYS A 202 -7.52 -14.75 -0.30
CA LYS A 202 -7.10 -13.87 0.79
C LYS A 202 -6.87 -12.46 0.27
N ARG A 203 -7.64 -11.51 0.80
CA ARG A 203 -7.61 -10.09 0.45
C ARG A 203 -7.69 -9.28 1.74
N ILE A 204 -6.55 -8.74 2.15
CA ILE A 204 -6.42 -8.10 3.47
C ILE A 204 -5.58 -6.83 3.34
N ILE A 205 -6.08 -5.73 3.89
CA ILE A 205 -5.25 -4.59 4.29
C ILE A 205 -4.82 -4.83 5.74
N ARG A 206 -3.52 -4.68 6.01
CA ARG A 206 -2.95 -4.85 7.34
C ARG A 206 -1.99 -3.74 7.68
N ILE A 207 -2.12 -3.15 8.86
CA ILE A 207 -1.14 -2.28 9.49
C ILE A 207 -0.52 -3.05 10.65
N ARG A 208 0.80 -2.97 10.84
CA ARG A 208 1.49 -3.64 11.95
C ARG A 208 2.37 -2.65 12.70
N MET A 209 2.14 -2.50 14.01
CA MET A 209 2.88 -1.56 14.85
C MET A 209 3.03 -2.11 16.27
N LYS A 210 4.04 -1.65 17.02
CA LYS A 210 4.17 -1.95 18.46
C LYS A 210 3.11 -1.25 19.31
N ASP A 211 2.72 -0.05 18.89
CA ASP A 211 1.75 0.79 19.59
C ASP A 211 0.32 0.26 19.40
N LYS A 212 -0.20 -0.41 20.43
CA LYS A 212 -1.57 -0.95 20.43
C LYS A 212 -2.61 0.16 20.48
N ASP A 213 -2.36 1.20 21.28
CA ASP A 213 -3.36 2.22 21.60
C ASP A 213 -3.64 3.09 20.38
N TYR A 214 -2.60 3.41 19.61
CA TYR A 214 -2.74 4.07 18.32
C TYR A 214 -3.56 3.25 17.31
N LEU A 215 -3.28 1.94 17.19
CA LEU A 215 -4.09 1.05 16.32
C LEU A 215 -5.53 0.90 16.81
N GLN A 216 -5.76 0.93 18.13
CA GLN A 216 -7.09 0.89 18.73
C GLN A 216 -7.89 2.16 18.42
N GLN A 217 -7.25 3.34 18.43
CA GLN A 217 -7.90 4.59 18.03
C GLN A 217 -8.33 4.55 16.57
N TRP A 218 -7.46 4.09 15.66
CA TRP A 218 -7.82 3.87 14.26
C TRP A 218 -8.93 2.84 14.08
N SER A 219 -8.86 1.72 14.79
CA SER A 219 -9.90 0.68 14.80
C SER A 219 -11.27 1.26 15.14
N THR A 220 -11.34 2.07 16.21
CA THR A 220 -12.56 2.75 16.65
C THR A 220 -13.06 3.76 15.62
N LEU A 221 -12.18 4.60 15.07
CA LEU A 221 -12.55 5.61 14.07
C LEU A 221 -13.11 4.97 12.79
N LEU A 222 -12.48 3.90 12.29
CA LEU A 222 -12.96 3.15 11.12
C LEU A 222 -14.31 2.48 11.39
N LYS A 223 -14.52 1.89 12.59
CA LYS A 223 -15.80 1.29 12.96
C LYS A 223 -16.94 2.31 13.00
N LYS A 224 -16.68 3.55 13.44
CA LYS A 224 -17.67 4.65 13.37
C LYS A 224 -18.09 4.96 11.94
N GLN A 225 -17.22 4.72 10.96
CA GLN A 225 -17.54 4.84 9.53
C GLN A 225 -18.16 3.55 8.95
N GLY A 226 -18.42 2.56 9.80
CA GLY A 226 -18.95 1.25 9.44
C GLY A 226 -17.98 0.41 8.60
N ILE A 227 -16.68 0.61 8.77
CA ILE A 227 -15.64 -0.23 8.17
C ILE A 227 -15.24 -1.27 9.22
N TYR A 228 -15.57 -2.53 8.95
CA TYR A 228 -15.22 -3.61 9.85
C TYR A 228 -13.70 -3.85 9.85
N ASN A 229 -13.16 -4.00 11.06
CA ASN A 229 -11.75 -4.27 11.28
C ASN A 229 -11.55 -4.99 12.62
N TYR A 230 -10.43 -5.67 12.75
CA TYR A 230 -10.07 -6.38 13.96
C TYR A 230 -8.58 -6.24 14.28
N LEU A 231 -8.28 -6.25 15.58
CA LEU A 231 -6.92 -6.26 16.09
C LEU A 231 -6.49 -7.68 16.41
N ARG A 232 -5.22 -7.98 16.16
CA ARG A 232 -4.59 -9.25 16.52
C ARG A 232 -3.17 -8.99 17.03
N LYS A 233 -2.76 -9.67 18.09
CA LYS A 233 -1.36 -9.70 18.52
C LYS A 233 -0.57 -10.69 17.64
N ASN A 234 0.59 -10.27 17.15
CA ASN A 234 1.52 -11.09 16.37
C ASN A 234 2.93 -10.92 16.94
N LYS A 235 3.40 -11.90 17.72
CA LYS A 235 4.65 -11.83 18.46
C LYS A 235 4.69 -10.56 19.35
N ASN A 236 5.60 -9.64 19.03
CA ASN A 236 5.85 -8.41 19.79
C ASN A 236 5.13 -7.18 19.20
N GLU A 237 4.27 -7.38 18.20
CA GLU A 237 3.58 -6.32 17.48
C GLU A 237 2.06 -6.58 17.43
N TRP A 238 1.30 -5.52 17.21
CA TRP A 238 -0.14 -5.56 17.01
C TRP A 238 -0.46 -5.33 15.54
N GLU A 239 -1.49 -6.02 15.04
CA GLU A 239 -1.96 -5.91 13.67
C GLU A 239 -3.40 -5.42 13.63
N LEU A 240 -3.66 -4.31 12.95
CA LEU A 240 -5.00 -3.89 12.52
C LEU A 240 -5.26 -4.48 11.13
N ASN A 241 -6.29 -5.31 11.01
CA ASN A 241 -6.63 -6.00 9.76
C ASN A 241 -8.03 -5.61 9.30
N MET A 242 -8.19 -5.42 7.99
CA MET A 242 -9.48 -5.30 7.31
C MET A 242 -9.55 -6.26 6.13
N ALA A 243 -10.71 -6.87 5.94
CA ALA A 243 -10.97 -7.83 4.89
C ALA A 243 -12.45 -7.77 4.53
N GLY A 244 -12.77 -7.81 3.24
CA GLY A 244 -14.16 -7.81 2.80
C GLY A 244 -14.35 -6.89 1.60
N TRP A 245 -15.23 -7.30 0.68
CA TRP A 245 -15.56 -6.44 -0.44
C TRP A 245 -16.34 -5.20 0.01
N GLU A 246 -17.33 -5.35 0.90
CA GLU A 246 -18.14 -4.21 1.34
C GLU A 246 -17.27 -3.12 1.96
N ASP A 247 -16.34 -3.50 2.84
CA ASP A 247 -15.42 -2.56 3.51
C ASP A 247 -14.49 -1.88 2.51
N PHE A 248 -13.90 -2.62 1.57
CA PHE A 248 -13.01 -2.04 0.57
C PHE A 248 -13.75 -1.14 -0.42
N SER A 249 -14.97 -1.51 -0.80
CA SER A 249 -15.83 -0.67 -1.64
C SER A 249 -16.22 0.61 -0.90
N ARG A 250 -16.50 0.52 0.41
CA ARG A 250 -16.81 1.66 1.25
C ARG A 250 -15.62 2.60 1.40
N LEU A 251 -14.42 2.06 1.64
CA LEU A 251 -13.17 2.83 1.65
C LEU A 251 -13.01 3.64 0.35
N GLU A 252 -13.14 3.00 -0.81
CA GLU A 252 -13.01 3.66 -2.12
C GLU A 252 -14.04 4.79 -2.30
N LYS A 253 -15.30 4.56 -1.92
CA LYS A 253 -16.37 5.57 -1.97
C LYS A 253 -16.16 6.75 -1.02
N MET A 254 -15.45 6.55 0.08
CA MET A 254 -15.14 7.59 1.06
C MET A 254 -13.87 8.38 0.71
N GLY A 255 -13.21 8.09 -0.42
CA GLY A 255 -12.03 8.81 -0.87
C GLY A 255 -10.69 8.13 -0.57
N PHE A 256 -10.66 6.86 -0.15
CA PHE A 256 -9.41 6.13 0.08
C PHE A 256 -8.59 6.02 -1.22
N LYS A 257 -7.34 6.49 -1.18
CA LYS A 257 -6.47 6.55 -2.36
C LYS A 257 -5.00 6.42 -2.00
N LEU A 258 -4.31 5.51 -2.69
CA LEU A 258 -2.91 5.21 -2.44
C LEU A 258 -2.00 5.86 -3.49
N TYR A 259 -0.88 6.39 -3.01
CA TYR A 259 0.17 7.01 -3.81
C TYR A 259 1.45 6.17 -3.83
N HIS A 260 1.63 5.24 -2.88
CA HIS A 260 2.73 4.28 -2.95
C HIS A 260 2.49 3.33 -4.13
N SER A 261 3.37 3.38 -5.13
CA SER A 261 3.20 2.70 -6.43
C SER A 261 2.79 1.22 -6.31
N LYS A 262 3.57 0.43 -5.56
CA LYS A 262 3.29 -1.01 -5.37
C LYS A 262 1.99 -1.28 -4.62
N LYS A 263 1.63 -0.44 -3.64
CA LYS A 263 0.41 -0.61 -2.84
C LYS A 263 -0.81 -0.21 -3.68
N ALA A 264 -0.74 0.90 -4.41
CA ALA A 264 -1.74 1.34 -5.37
C ALA A 264 -2.01 0.29 -6.46
N ASP A 265 -0.97 -0.29 -7.05
CA ASP A 265 -1.12 -1.37 -8.04
C ASP A 265 -1.79 -2.62 -7.46
N LYS A 266 -1.38 -3.03 -6.26
CA LYS A 266 -2.01 -4.17 -5.57
C LYS A 266 -3.47 -3.89 -5.25
N TRP A 267 -3.78 -2.69 -4.77
CA TRP A 267 -5.15 -2.24 -4.51
C TRP A 267 -6.00 -2.30 -5.78
N LYS A 268 -5.53 -1.70 -6.88
CA LYS A 268 -6.20 -1.71 -8.17
C LYS A 268 -6.50 -3.13 -8.66
N LYS A 269 -5.50 -4.02 -8.63
CA LYS A 269 -5.70 -5.42 -9.04
C LYS A 269 -6.65 -6.17 -8.13
N MET A 270 -6.58 -5.95 -6.81
CA MET A 270 -7.50 -6.53 -5.84
C MET A 270 -8.95 -6.11 -6.11
N MET A 271 -9.20 -4.82 -6.30
CA MET A 271 -10.54 -4.28 -6.60
C MET A 271 -11.08 -4.77 -7.94
N GLN A 272 -10.24 -4.82 -8.98
CA GLN A 272 -10.61 -5.43 -10.27
C GLN A 272 -10.97 -6.92 -10.12
N GLY A 273 -10.23 -7.66 -9.29
CA GLY A 273 -10.50 -9.06 -8.99
C GLY A 273 -11.87 -9.28 -8.33
N PHE A 274 -12.33 -8.36 -7.48
CA PHE A 274 -13.69 -8.41 -6.93
C PHE A 274 -14.75 -8.15 -8.01
N LYS A 275 -14.58 -7.11 -8.83
CA LYS A 275 -15.51 -6.80 -9.93
C LYS A 275 -15.65 -7.98 -10.89
N ARG A 276 -14.53 -8.60 -11.30
CA ARG A 276 -14.56 -9.79 -12.16
C ARG A 276 -15.24 -10.99 -11.51
N ASN A 277 -15.02 -11.22 -10.22
CA ASN A 277 -15.68 -12.33 -9.52
C ASN A 277 -17.18 -12.07 -9.30
N GLN A 278 -17.60 -10.83 -9.09
CA GLN A 278 -19.01 -10.46 -9.01
C GLN A 278 -19.69 -10.57 -10.38
N ILE A 279 -19.06 -10.05 -11.42
CA ILE A 279 -19.53 -10.22 -12.81
C ILE A 279 -19.56 -11.71 -13.16
N SER A 280 -18.53 -12.50 -12.83
CA SER A 280 -18.55 -13.95 -13.01
C SER A 280 -19.68 -14.61 -12.23
N ARG A 281 -19.96 -14.16 -10.99
CA ARG A 281 -21.07 -14.67 -10.16
C ARG A 281 -22.46 -14.29 -10.70
N GLY A 282 -22.62 -13.13 -11.32
CA GLY A 282 -23.86 -12.73 -11.99
C GLY A 282 -24.01 -13.35 -13.38
N SER A 283 -22.95 -13.27 -14.18
CA SER A 283 -22.88 -13.80 -15.54
C SER A 283 -22.95 -15.31 -15.61
N TYR A 284 -22.48 -16.09 -14.62
CA TYR A 284 -22.75 -17.53 -14.67
C TYR A 284 -24.25 -17.79 -14.56
N LYS A 285 -24.96 -17.08 -13.67
CA LYS A 285 -26.41 -17.31 -13.50
C LYS A 285 -27.11 -17.00 -14.81
N GLU A 286 -26.87 -15.81 -15.34
CA GLU A 286 -27.43 -15.36 -16.60
C GLU A 286 -27.04 -16.26 -17.79
N PHE A 287 -25.77 -16.63 -17.90
CA PHE A 287 -25.27 -17.53 -18.96
C PHE A 287 -25.94 -18.91 -18.90
N TYR A 288 -25.91 -19.57 -17.75
CA TYR A 288 -26.45 -20.93 -17.61
C TYR A 288 -27.99 -20.94 -17.71
N ILE A 289 -28.67 -19.91 -17.19
CA ILE A 289 -30.11 -19.73 -17.36
C ILE A 289 -30.43 -19.50 -18.84
N ASN A 290 -29.76 -18.57 -19.52
CA ASN A 290 -30.04 -18.29 -20.94
C ASN A 290 -29.78 -19.52 -21.81
N LYS A 291 -28.73 -20.30 -21.53
CA LYS A 291 -28.46 -21.55 -22.25
C LYS A 291 -29.52 -22.64 -21.99
N LEU A 292 -30.08 -22.70 -20.78
CA LEU A 292 -31.22 -23.57 -20.49
C LEU A 292 -32.51 -23.07 -21.19
N LYS A 293 -32.71 -21.75 -21.30
CA LYS A 293 -33.84 -21.16 -22.05
C LYS A 293 -33.74 -21.50 -23.54
N GLU A 294 -32.55 -21.38 -24.13
CA GLU A 294 -32.29 -21.73 -25.55
C GLU A 294 -32.64 -23.19 -25.87
N LEU A 295 -32.34 -24.11 -24.94
CA LEU A 295 -32.65 -25.53 -25.13
C LEU A 295 -34.14 -25.87 -24.98
N ASN A 296 -34.86 -25.08 -24.18
CA ASN A 296 -36.30 -25.20 -23.88
C ASN A 296 -36.79 -26.65 -23.62
N LYS A 297 -35.98 -27.45 -22.92
CA LYS A 297 -36.32 -28.83 -22.58
C LYS A 297 -35.69 -29.25 -21.26
N LYS A 298 -36.22 -30.32 -20.66
CA LYS A 298 -35.57 -31.03 -19.55
C LYS A 298 -34.27 -31.65 -20.04
N ILE A 299 -33.16 -31.40 -19.35
CA ILE A 299 -31.84 -31.87 -19.77
C ILE A 299 -31.01 -32.41 -18.60
N SER A 300 -30.28 -33.50 -18.82
CA SER A 300 -29.36 -34.03 -17.81
C SER A 300 -28.07 -33.20 -17.74
N ALA A 301 -27.35 -33.29 -16.61
CA ALA A 301 -26.07 -32.61 -16.46
C ALA A 301 -25.01 -33.06 -17.49
N LYS A 302 -25.12 -34.29 -18.03
CA LYS A 302 -24.20 -34.82 -19.05
C LYS A 302 -24.48 -34.17 -20.42
N GLU A 303 -25.74 -34.16 -20.83
CA GLU A 303 -26.16 -33.57 -22.10
C GLU A 303 -25.92 -32.05 -22.11
N PHE A 304 -26.21 -31.38 -20.99
CA PHE A 304 -25.96 -29.94 -20.88
C PHE A 304 -24.47 -29.60 -20.93
N ALA A 305 -23.63 -30.46 -20.36
CA ALA A 305 -22.18 -30.32 -20.46
C ALA A 305 -21.69 -30.46 -21.91
N GLN A 306 -22.25 -31.42 -22.67
CA GLN A 306 -21.95 -31.60 -24.09
C GLN A 306 -22.37 -30.37 -24.91
N TYR A 307 -23.59 -29.84 -24.69
CA TYR A 307 -24.09 -28.64 -25.37
C TYR A 307 -23.17 -27.42 -25.15
N LEU A 308 -22.66 -27.25 -23.92
CA LEU A 308 -21.80 -26.12 -23.57
C LEU A 308 -20.31 -26.33 -23.91
N ASN A 309 -19.94 -27.51 -24.42
CA ASN A 309 -18.56 -27.94 -24.56
C ASN A 309 -17.76 -27.79 -23.25
N LYS A 310 -18.33 -28.30 -22.14
CA LYS A 310 -17.71 -28.27 -20.80
C LYS A 310 -17.71 -29.65 -20.16
N SER A 311 -16.95 -29.80 -19.07
CA SER A 311 -16.96 -31.05 -18.30
C SER A 311 -18.28 -31.21 -17.52
N LYS A 312 -18.75 -32.47 -17.39
CA LYS A 312 -19.94 -32.83 -16.60
C LYS A 312 -19.88 -32.27 -15.18
N ARG A 313 -18.70 -32.31 -14.55
CA ARG A 313 -18.48 -31.80 -13.19
C ARG A 313 -18.79 -30.30 -13.08
N VAL A 314 -18.34 -29.50 -14.06
CA VAL A 314 -18.56 -28.05 -14.08
C VAL A 314 -20.03 -27.73 -14.34
N ALA A 315 -20.65 -28.36 -15.32
CA ALA A 315 -22.08 -28.16 -15.60
C ALA A 315 -22.95 -28.55 -14.39
N ASN A 316 -22.69 -29.70 -13.77
CA ASN A 316 -23.42 -30.17 -12.60
C ASN A 316 -23.27 -29.22 -11.40
N HIS A 317 -22.07 -28.69 -11.16
CA HIS A 317 -21.83 -27.73 -10.08
C HIS A 317 -22.73 -26.49 -10.21
N TYR A 318 -22.82 -25.90 -11.42
CA TYR A 318 -23.63 -24.71 -11.63
C TYR A 318 -25.13 -25.01 -11.67
N LEU A 319 -25.56 -26.14 -12.24
CA LEU A 319 -26.96 -26.58 -12.21
C LEU A 319 -27.47 -26.78 -10.77
N LEU A 320 -26.72 -27.51 -9.94
CA LEU A 320 -27.06 -27.69 -8.52
C LEU A 320 -27.12 -26.36 -7.77
N LYS A 321 -26.24 -25.42 -8.13
CA LYS A 321 -26.22 -24.10 -7.50
C LYS A 321 -27.45 -23.27 -7.88
N LEU A 322 -27.85 -23.29 -9.16
CA LEU A 322 -29.06 -22.62 -9.64
C LEU A 322 -30.33 -23.25 -9.06
N GLU A 323 -30.38 -24.59 -8.92
CA GLU A 323 -31.46 -25.31 -8.26
C GLU A 323 -31.60 -24.88 -6.78
N LYS A 324 -30.49 -24.86 -6.03
CA LYS A 324 -30.47 -24.39 -4.63
C LYS A 324 -30.94 -22.95 -4.46
N GLU A 325 -30.71 -22.12 -5.46
CA GLU A 325 -31.15 -20.72 -5.49
C GLU A 325 -32.57 -20.55 -6.05
N ASN A 326 -33.31 -21.64 -6.33
CA ASN A 326 -34.65 -21.65 -6.91
C ASN A 326 -34.77 -20.97 -8.29
N LEU A 327 -33.67 -20.82 -9.01
CA LEU A 327 -33.66 -20.18 -10.35
C LEU A 327 -34.00 -21.18 -11.47
N ILE A 328 -33.82 -22.47 -11.20
CA ILE A 328 -34.20 -23.58 -12.09
C ILE A 328 -34.81 -24.71 -11.25
N LYS A 329 -35.46 -25.67 -11.90
CA LYS A 329 -36.04 -26.87 -11.26
C LYS A 329 -35.27 -28.11 -11.66
N CYS A 330 -35.37 -29.13 -10.80
CA CYS A 330 -34.76 -30.44 -10.99
C CYS A 330 -35.86 -31.50 -10.84
N ASP A 331 -36.02 -32.34 -11.86
CA ASP A 331 -36.87 -33.51 -11.85
C ASP A 331 -36.08 -34.70 -11.30
N ARG A 332 -36.38 -35.05 -10.04
CA ARG A 332 -35.70 -36.14 -9.32
C ARG A 332 -36.34 -37.50 -9.52
N ASN A 333 -37.49 -37.57 -10.21
CA ASN A 333 -38.19 -38.82 -10.48
C ASN A 333 -37.56 -39.60 -11.66
N ASN A 334 -36.59 -38.99 -12.34
CA ASN A 334 -35.85 -39.57 -13.46
C ASN A 334 -34.38 -39.77 -13.09
N TRP A 335 -33.78 -40.90 -13.48
CA TRP A 335 -32.32 -41.11 -13.42
C TRP A 335 -31.74 -41.22 -14.84
N PRO A 336 -30.79 -40.34 -15.24
CA PRO A 336 -30.21 -39.25 -14.47
C PRO A 336 -31.19 -38.09 -14.23
N TYR A 337 -30.98 -37.34 -13.15
CA TYR A 337 -31.78 -36.15 -12.83
C TYR A 337 -31.78 -35.13 -13.97
N LEU A 338 -32.94 -34.52 -14.23
CA LEU A 338 -33.15 -33.60 -15.33
C LEU A 338 -33.41 -32.18 -14.82
N TYR A 339 -32.70 -31.20 -15.36
CA TYR A 339 -32.80 -29.79 -14.99
C TYR A 339 -33.56 -29.02 -16.06
N PHE A 340 -34.35 -28.02 -15.65
CA PHE A 340 -35.15 -27.19 -16.56
C PHE A 340 -35.53 -25.85 -15.92
N ILE A 341 -35.95 -24.88 -16.74
CA ILE A 341 -36.51 -23.61 -16.27
C ILE A 341 -38.02 -23.77 -16.11
N SER A 342 -38.54 -23.45 -14.93
CA SER A 342 -39.99 -23.36 -14.71
C SER A 342 -40.48 -22.09 -15.41
N THR A 343 -41.40 -22.23 -16.36
CA THR A 343 -42.07 -21.08 -17.02
C THR A 343 -42.94 -20.26 -16.05
N SER A 344 -43.05 -20.69 -14.79
CA SER A 344 -43.83 -20.07 -13.71
C SER A 344 -43.09 -19.01 -12.89
N SER A 345 -41.79 -18.79 -13.10
CA SER A 345 -40.96 -17.97 -12.21
C SER A 345 -40.18 -16.84 -12.90
N VAL A 346 -40.73 -16.27 -13.97
CA VAL A 346 -40.28 -14.99 -14.52
C VAL A 346 -41.48 -14.03 -14.57
N ARG A 347 -41.62 -13.24 -13.51
CA ARG A 347 -42.27 -11.92 -13.57
C ARG A 347 -41.22 -10.88 -13.23
#